data_AF-A0A016UAW5-F1
#
_entry.id   AF-A0A016UAW5-F1
#
_cell.length_a   1.000
_cell.length_b   1.000
_cell.length_c   1.000
_cell.angle_alpha   90.00
_cell.angle_beta   90.00
_cell.angle_gamma   90.00
#
_symmetry.space_group_name_H-M   'P 1'
#
loop_
_entity.id
_entity.type
_entity.pdbx_description
1 polymer ?
#
loop_
_entity_poly.entity_id
_entity_poly.type
_entity_poly.pdbx_seq_one_letter_code
_entity_poly.pdbx_strand_id
1 'polypeptide(L)'
;MAPVFAGKEQTLRGVLFTSPLRVVKHVLGGEGPSRITLRVEWNSDVGTNHFVNEVFGVVTDAKGNTIAVTSRLQDDQYQTDEFQLESGSTFMVMGLGTNTRSASREKNRVELTTQDRLTKRFKMTLMNVFDMFDFDCDGLLSRSEYAAFAVATADTPPDDEEWNLLTSQFDARDGALTMVGFLFMHECEAFSGDDLAVPDIWESLYRLGYDSSLQLQHV
;
A
#
# COMPACT_ATOMS: atom_id res chain seq x y z
N MET A 1 -20.79 -26.01 22.64
CA MET A 1 -20.51 -26.61 21.32
C MET A 1 -20.60 -25.48 20.32
N ALA A 2 -19.47 -24.87 19.96
CA ALA A 2 -19.46 -23.74 19.04
C ALA A 2 -19.77 -24.22 17.61
N PRO A 3 -20.43 -23.42 16.75
CA PRO A 3 -20.64 -23.81 15.37
C PRO A 3 -19.30 -23.80 14.64
N VAL A 4 -18.96 -24.93 14.03
CA VAL A 4 -17.90 -25.00 13.04
C VAL A 4 -18.44 -24.33 11.77
N PHE A 5 -18.07 -23.08 11.54
CA PHE A 5 -18.28 -22.45 10.23
C PHE A 5 -17.31 -23.13 9.27
N ALA A 6 -17.76 -24.21 8.63
CA ALA A 6 -17.07 -24.83 7.51
C ALA A 6 -17.22 -23.90 6.30
N GLY A 7 -16.40 -22.84 6.27
CA GLY A 7 -16.23 -22.01 5.09
C GLY A 7 -15.75 -22.87 3.92
N LYS A 8 -16.29 -22.63 2.73
CA LYS A 8 -15.87 -23.33 1.52
C LYS A 8 -14.53 -22.75 1.07
N GLU A 9 -13.44 -23.48 1.31
CA GLU A 9 -12.11 -23.06 0.85
C GLU A 9 -12.08 -23.02 -0.69
N GLN A 10 -11.62 -21.90 -1.24
CA GLN A 10 -11.46 -21.69 -2.68
C GLN A 10 -10.00 -21.37 -2.97
N THR A 11 -9.38 -22.13 -3.87
CA THR A 11 -8.00 -21.88 -4.31
C THR A 11 -8.02 -21.26 -5.70
N LEU A 12 -7.42 -20.08 -5.83
CA LEU A 12 -7.22 -19.38 -7.10
C LEU A 12 -5.72 -19.34 -7.40
N ARG A 13 -5.36 -19.50 -8.68
CA ARG A 13 -3.98 -19.39 -9.15
C ARG A 13 -3.90 -18.33 -10.25
N GLY A 14 -2.90 -17.46 -10.17
CA GLY A 14 -2.62 -16.42 -11.15
C GLY A 14 -1.12 -16.25 -11.34
N VAL A 15 -0.73 -15.57 -12.42
CA VAL A 15 0.67 -15.23 -12.70
C VAL A 15 0.77 -13.71 -12.77
N LEU A 16 1.64 -13.13 -11.93
CA LEU A 16 1.98 -11.72 -11.97
C LEU A 16 3.14 -11.51 -12.94
N PHE A 17 2.93 -10.69 -13.96
CA PHE A 17 4.01 -10.22 -14.84
C PHE A 17 4.48 -8.87 -14.33
N THR A 18 5.79 -8.64 -14.23
CA THR A 18 6.37 -7.34 -13.84
C THR A 18 6.56 -6.40 -15.03
N SER A 19 6.55 -6.91 -16.27
CA SER A 19 6.61 -6.08 -17.48
C SER A 19 5.94 -6.78 -18.67
N PRO A 20 4.84 -6.24 -19.23
CA PRO A 20 4.00 -5.19 -18.63
C PRO A 20 3.32 -5.70 -17.34
N LEU A 21 3.07 -4.81 -16.36
CA LEU A 21 2.33 -5.18 -15.14
C LEU A 21 0.96 -5.73 -15.53
N ARG A 22 0.74 -7.03 -15.34
CA ARG A 22 -0.55 -7.66 -15.57
C ARG A 22 -1.19 -7.99 -14.24
N VAL A 23 -2.28 -7.31 -13.96
CA VAL A 23 -3.09 -7.57 -12.79
C VAL A 23 -4.06 -8.70 -13.09
N VAL A 24 -4.08 -9.71 -12.24
CA VAL A 24 -5.09 -10.76 -12.27
C VAL A 24 -6.25 -10.35 -11.37
N LYS A 25 -7.45 -10.24 -11.96
CA LYS A 25 -8.70 -9.97 -11.26
C LYS A 25 -9.57 -11.21 -11.26
N HIS A 26 -10.01 -11.62 -10.08
CA HIS A 26 -10.93 -12.74 -9.89
C HIS A 26 -12.23 -12.25 -9.27
N VAL A 27 -13.37 -12.73 -9.77
CA VAL A 27 -14.66 -12.56 -9.10
C VAL A 27 -14.76 -13.64 -8.03
N LEU A 28 -15.03 -13.24 -6.80
CA LEU A 28 -15.17 -14.13 -5.66
C LEU A 28 -16.61 -14.63 -5.57
N GLY A 29 -16.78 -15.92 -5.29
CA GLY A 29 -18.08 -16.51 -4.99
C GLY A 29 -18.26 -16.69 -3.49
N GLY A 30 -19.47 -16.46 -2.98
CA GLY A 30 -19.82 -16.66 -1.58
C GLY A 30 -20.33 -15.37 -0.92
N GLU A 31 -20.78 -15.50 0.32
CA GLU A 31 -21.28 -14.40 1.16
C GLU A 31 -20.93 -14.69 2.62
N GLY A 32 -20.67 -13.64 3.41
CA GLY A 32 -20.39 -13.76 4.85
C GLY A 32 -18.96 -13.35 5.26
N PRO A 33 -18.67 -13.40 6.57
CA PRO A 33 -17.34 -13.10 7.09
C PRO A 33 -16.29 -14.01 6.45
N SER A 34 -15.24 -13.41 5.91
CA SER A 34 -14.24 -14.09 5.08
C SER A 34 -12.84 -13.52 5.31
N ARG A 35 -11.82 -14.33 5.01
CA ARG A 35 -10.41 -13.92 4.94
C ARG A 35 -9.80 -14.48 3.67
N ILE A 36 -8.88 -13.73 3.07
CA ILE A 36 -8.08 -14.21 1.94
C ILE A 36 -6.63 -14.32 2.38
N THR A 37 -6.04 -15.47 2.06
CA THR A 37 -4.60 -15.71 2.18
C THR A 37 -4.00 -15.75 0.79
N LEU A 38 -3.07 -14.83 0.52
CA LEU A 38 -2.26 -14.79 -0.70
C LEU A 38 -0.91 -15.45 -0.40
N ARG A 39 -0.49 -16.38 -1.25
CA ARG A 39 0.83 -17.00 -1.19
C ARG A 39 1.56 -16.78 -2.51
N VAL A 40 2.77 -16.24 -2.43
CA VAL A 40 3.60 -16.00 -3.61
C VAL A 40 4.52 -17.21 -3.82
N GLU A 41 4.15 -18.08 -4.77
CA GLU A 41 5.01 -19.19 -5.19
C GLU A 41 6.05 -18.67 -6.20
N TRP A 42 7.33 -18.75 -5.83
CA TRP A 42 8.45 -18.37 -6.69
C TRP A 42 8.68 -19.43 -7.77
N ASN A 43 8.34 -19.10 -9.02
CA ASN A 43 8.51 -19.99 -10.17
C ASN A 43 9.29 -19.30 -11.31
N SER A 44 10.29 -18.47 -10.97
CA SER A 44 11.04 -17.62 -11.90
C SER A 44 12.55 -17.67 -11.68
N ASP A 45 13.31 -17.24 -12.70
CA ASP A 45 14.76 -16.99 -12.63
C ASP A 45 15.14 -15.75 -11.78
N VAL A 46 14.15 -15.03 -11.22
CA VAL A 46 14.31 -13.83 -10.40
C VAL A 46 14.43 -14.23 -8.92
N GLY A 47 15.41 -13.67 -8.21
CA GLY A 47 15.71 -14.02 -6.81
C GLY A 47 14.56 -13.77 -5.82
N THR A 48 14.58 -14.49 -4.69
CA THR A 48 13.51 -14.53 -3.68
C THR A 48 13.27 -13.22 -2.90
N ASN A 49 14.11 -12.19 -3.11
CA ASN A 49 14.07 -10.94 -2.33
C ASN A 49 13.45 -9.76 -3.10
N HIS A 50 12.93 -9.97 -4.30
CA HIS A 50 12.50 -8.86 -5.18
C HIS A 50 11.06 -8.36 -4.96
N PHE A 51 10.27 -8.96 -4.07
CA PHE A 51 8.88 -8.58 -3.82
C PHE A 51 8.56 -8.40 -2.32
N VAL A 52 9.55 -8.05 -1.51
CA VAL A 52 9.34 -7.80 -0.07
C VAL A 52 8.51 -6.53 0.09
N ASN A 53 7.32 -6.64 0.69
CA ASN A 53 6.40 -5.54 0.98
C ASN A 53 5.85 -4.80 -0.24
N GLU A 54 5.84 -5.41 -1.42
CA GLU A 54 5.38 -4.76 -2.66
C GLU A 54 4.19 -5.43 -3.33
N VAL A 55 3.73 -6.56 -2.77
CA VAL A 55 2.63 -7.34 -3.32
C VAL A 55 1.43 -7.22 -2.39
N PHE A 56 0.33 -6.76 -2.96
CA PHE A 56 -0.93 -6.54 -2.26
C PHE A 56 -2.05 -7.29 -2.95
N GLY A 57 -2.75 -8.14 -2.21
CA GLY A 57 -4.06 -8.63 -2.59
C GLY A 57 -5.12 -7.64 -2.14
N VAL A 58 -5.83 -7.03 -3.08
CA VAL A 58 -6.88 -6.05 -2.83
C VAL A 58 -8.23 -6.69 -3.11
N VAL A 59 -9.14 -6.59 -2.14
CA VAL A 59 -10.53 -7.03 -2.27
C VAL A 59 -11.40 -5.81 -2.44
N THR A 60 -12.23 -5.80 -3.48
CA THR A 60 -13.23 -4.76 -3.69
C THR A 60 -14.65 -5.32 -3.68
N ASP A 61 -15.62 -4.49 -3.29
CA ASP A 61 -17.03 -4.83 -3.39
C ASP A 61 -17.56 -4.75 -4.84
N ALA A 62 -18.84 -5.03 -5.06
CA ALA A 62 -19.46 -4.96 -6.39
C ALA A 62 -19.52 -3.53 -6.97
N LYS A 63 -19.34 -2.49 -6.16
CA LYS A 63 -19.29 -1.08 -6.57
C LYS A 63 -17.85 -0.64 -6.89
N GLY A 64 -16.86 -1.44 -6.47
CA GLY A 64 -15.45 -1.18 -6.68
C GLY A 64 -14.73 -0.64 -5.45
N ASN A 65 -15.41 -0.44 -4.32
CA ASN A 65 -14.78 0.12 -3.11
C ASN A 65 -13.83 -0.90 -2.49
N THR A 66 -12.67 -0.45 -1.99
CA THR A 66 -11.72 -1.31 -1.27
C THR A 66 -12.31 -1.73 0.07
N ILE A 67 -12.45 -3.03 0.28
CA ILE A 67 -13.02 -3.59 1.54
C ILE A 67 -12.00 -4.38 2.35
N ALA A 68 -10.91 -4.82 1.73
CA ALA A 68 -9.79 -5.44 2.43
C ALA A 68 -8.51 -5.41 1.59
N VAL A 69 -7.37 -5.32 2.26
CA VAL A 69 -6.05 -5.46 1.64
C VAL A 69 -5.23 -6.48 2.45
N THR A 70 -4.45 -7.30 1.77
CA THR A 70 -3.58 -8.26 2.45
C THR A 70 -2.39 -7.56 3.09
N SER A 71 -2.11 -7.88 4.34
CA SER A 71 -0.86 -7.53 5.04
C SER A 71 0.04 -8.75 5.14
N ARG A 72 1.35 -8.54 5.29
CA ARG A 72 2.31 -9.65 5.41
C ARG A 72 2.11 -10.40 6.72
N LEU A 73 1.98 -11.73 6.64
CA LEU A 73 1.85 -12.60 7.82
C LEU A 73 3.20 -13.23 8.20
N GLN A 74 3.82 -13.96 7.26
CA GLN A 74 5.14 -14.57 7.40
C GLN A 74 5.72 -14.86 6.02
N ASP A 75 7.03 -14.68 5.83
CA ASP A 75 7.75 -15.05 4.61
C ASP A 75 7.08 -14.53 3.31
N ASP A 76 6.52 -15.43 2.50
CA ASP A 76 5.84 -15.26 1.22
C ASP A 76 4.30 -15.28 1.31
N GLN A 77 3.76 -15.28 2.53
CA GLN A 77 2.34 -15.36 2.84
C GLN A 77 1.80 -14.04 3.37
N TYR A 78 0.67 -13.62 2.80
CA TYR A 78 -0.05 -12.39 3.12
C TYR A 78 -1.51 -12.73 3.42
N GLN A 79 -2.14 -11.98 4.30
CA GLN A 79 -3.51 -12.24 4.73
C GLN A 79 -4.28 -10.93 4.91
N THR A 80 -5.54 -10.92 4.52
CA THR A 80 -6.45 -9.83 4.88
C THR A 80 -6.90 -9.95 6.34
N ASP A 81 -7.31 -8.83 6.92
CA ASP A 81 -8.25 -8.88 8.03
C ASP A 81 -9.57 -9.55 7.61
N GLU A 82 -10.42 -9.86 8.60
CA GLU A 82 -11.75 -10.38 8.30
C GLU A 82 -12.57 -9.27 7.66
N PHE A 83 -13.21 -9.59 6.55
CA PHE A 83 -14.10 -8.69 5.83
C PHE A 83 -15.40 -9.39 5.51
N GLN A 84 -16.43 -8.60 5.20
CA GLN A 84 -17.71 -9.12 4.76
C GLN A 84 -17.66 -9.36 3.24
N LEU A 85 -17.68 -10.64 2.83
CA LEU A 85 -17.77 -11.00 1.42
C LEU A 85 -19.20 -10.87 0.93
N GLU A 86 -19.36 -10.28 -0.25
CA GLU A 86 -20.66 -10.13 -0.92
C GLU A 86 -20.58 -10.65 -2.36
N SER A 87 -21.76 -10.96 -2.92
CA SER A 87 -21.86 -11.36 -4.32
C SER A 87 -21.32 -10.26 -5.24
N GLY A 88 -20.38 -10.63 -6.11
CA GLY A 88 -19.74 -9.70 -7.04
C GLY A 88 -18.48 -9.03 -6.50
N SER A 89 -18.08 -9.30 -5.25
CA SER A 89 -16.75 -8.89 -4.76
C SER A 89 -15.64 -9.45 -5.66
N THR A 90 -14.55 -8.70 -5.78
CA THR A 90 -13.42 -9.08 -6.62
C THR A 90 -12.11 -9.05 -5.85
N PHE A 91 -11.20 -9.93 -6.22
CA PHE A 91 -9.84 -9.99 -5.69
C PHE A 91 -8.84 -9.66 -6.80
N MET A 92 -7.90 -8.77 -6.48
CA MET A 92 -6.92 -8.23 -7.39
C MET A 92 -5.53 -8.35 -6.77
N VAL A 93 -4.56 -8.89 -7.50
CA VAL A 93 -3.15 -8.87 -7.05
C VAL A 93 -2.43 -7.72 -7.72
N MET A 94 -1.86 -6.83 -6.91
CA MET A 94 -1.05 -5.69 -7.35
C MET A 94 0.38 -5.85 -6.87
N GLY A 95 1.34 -5.52 -7.74
CA GLY A 95 2.75 -5.42 -7.42
C GLY A 95 3.25 -4.03 -7.74
N LEU A 96 3.90 -3.34 -6.80
CA LEU A 96 4.43 -1.99 -7.03
C LEU A 96 5.60 -1.99 -8.02
N GLY A 97 6.36 -3.09 -8.06
CA GLY A 97 7.50 -3.27 -8.99
C GLY A 97 8.75 -2.47 -8.60
N THR A 98 8.78 -1.92 -7.39
CA THR A 98 9.74 -0.92 -6.92
C THR A 98 11.10 -1.49 -6.49
N ASN A 99 11.21 -2.80 -6.20
CA ASN A 99 12.45 -3.50 -5.81
C ASN A 99 13.14 -4.25 -6.97
N THR A 100 12.69 -4.05 -8.20
CA THR A 100 13.25 -4.73 -9.39
C THR A 100 14.55 -4.08 -9.89
N ARG A 101 14.78 -2.82 -9.52
CA ARG A 101 16.07 -2.13 -9.61
C ARG A 101 16.28 -1.38 -8.31
N SER A 102 17.40 -1.59 -7.62
CA SER A 102 17.76 -0.67 -6.52
C SER A 102 17.87 0.73 -7.11
N ALA A 103 16.89 1.59 -6.80
CA ALA A 103 16.97 3.01 -7.15
C ALA A 103 18.36 3.51 -6.72
N SER A 104 19.09 4.15 -7.63
CA SER A 104 20.45 4.57 -7.33
C SER A 104 20.41 5.57 -6.19
N ARG A 105 20.92 5.14 -5.02
CA ARG A 105 21.13 6.00 -3.85
C ARG A 105 22.34 6.88 -4.14
N GLU A 106 22.15 7.87 -5.00
CA GLU A 106 23.18 8.85 -5.29
C GLU A 106 23.41 9.72 -4.06
N LYS A 107 24.65 10.17 -3.86
CA LYS A 107 24.98 11.03 -2.73
C LYS A 107 24.27 12.38 -2.79
N ASN A 108 23.85 12.81 -3.97
CA ASN A 108 23.22 14.10 -4.22
C ASN A 108 21.70 13.93 -4.32
N ARG A 109 21.03 14.00 -3.16
CA ARG A 109 19.57 14.04 -3.09
C ARG A 109 19.07 15.45 -3.41
N VAL A 110 17.97 15.55 -4.14
CA VAL A 110 17.25 16.83 -4.25
C VAL A 110 16.73 17.24 -2.87
N GLU A 111 16.50 18.53 -2.64
CA GLU A 111 15.91 18.98 -1.38
C GLU A 111 14.41 18.61 -1.35
N LEU A 112 13.96 18.02 -0.24
CA LEU A 112 12.53 17.74 -0.02
C LEU A 112 11.78 18.97 0.49
N THR A 113 12.47 19.80 1.26
CA THR A 113 11.94 21.00 1.89
C THR A 113 12.64 22.25 1.35
N THR A 114 11.93 23.36 1.42
CA THR A 114 12.52 24.70 1.43
C THR A 114 12.45 25.23 2.87
N GLN A 115 12.80 26.50 3.10
CA GLN A 115 12.85 27.07 4.45
C GLN A 115 11.52 26.94 5.24
N ASP A 116 10.36 26.97 4.58
CA ASP A 116 9.04 27.04 5.26
C ASP A 116 7.97 26.07 4.72
N ARG A 117 8.30 25.22 3.73
CA ARG A 117 7.33 24.33 3.06
C ARG A 117 8.02 23.20 2.32
N LEU A 118 7.28 22.14 1.98
CA LEU A 118 7.77 21.12 1.05
C LEU A 118 8.01 21.71 -0.35
N THR A 119 9.02 21.21 -1.07
CA THR A 119 9.25 21.60 -2.46
C THR A 119 8.09 21.16 -3.35
N LYS A 120 7.85 21.89 -4.46
CA LYS A 120 6.81 21.50 -5.44
C LYS A 120 7.01 20.09 -5.98
N ARG A 121 8.27 19.70 -6.20
CA ARG A 121 8.63 18.38 -6.70
C ARG A 121 8.24 17.30 -5.69
N PHE A 122 8.57 17.50 -4.42
CA PHE A 122 8.19 16.55 -3.37
C PHE A 122 6.67 16.48 -3.16
N LYS A 123 5.94 17.62 -3.20
CA LYS A 123 4.47 17.60 -3.18
C LYS A 123 3.89 16.78 -4.33
N MET A 124 4.39 16.95 -5.56
CA MET A 124 3.96 16.14 -6.70
C MET A 124 4.26 14.64 -6.50
N THR A 125 5.42 14.32 -5.94
CA THR A 125 5.78 12.94 -5.60
C THR A 125 4.82 12.33 -4.57
N LEU A 126 4.49 13.06 -3.51
CA LEU A 126 3.51 12.60 -2.52
C LEU A 126 2.11 12.41 -3.11
N MET A 127 1.70 13.26 -4.06
CA MET A 127 0.43 13.07 -4.77
C MET A 127 0.44 11.78 -5.59
N ASN A 128 1.53 11.50 -6.31
CA ASN A 128 1.66 10.24 -7.04
C ASN A 128 1.71 9.01 -6.10
N VAL A 129 2.29 9.15 -4.90
CA VAL A 129 2.27 8.09 -3.88
C VAL A 129 0.86 7.87 -3.36
N PHE A 130 0.10 8.93 -3.09
CA PHE A 130 -1.30 8.80 -2.70
C PHE A 130 -2.09 8.04 -3.77
N ASP A 131 -2.00 8.47 -5.03
CA ASP A 131 -2.68 7.82 -6.17
C ASP A 131 -2.22 6.36 -6.38
N MET A 132 -1.02 6.00 -5.91
CA MET A 132 -0.52 4.62 -5.97
C MET A 132 -1.25 3.67 -5.00
N PHE A 133 -1.75 4.19 -3.88
CA PHE A 133 -2.43 3.42 -2.84
C PHE A 133 -3.94 3.64 -2.76
N ASP A 134 -4.48 4.67 -3.41
CA ASP A 134 -5.92 4.87 -3.63
C ASP A 134 -6.43 3.83 -4.65
N PHE A 135 -6.70 2.61 -4.17
CA PHE A 135 -6.93 1.45 -5.02
C PHE A 135 -8.31 1.46 -5.68
N ASP A 136 -9.31 2.08 -5.04
CA ASP A 136 -10.64 2.25 -5.60
C ASP A 136 -10.85 3.61 -6.31
N CYS A 137 -9.85 4.49 -6.26
CA CYS A 137 -9.82 5.79 -6.94
C CYS A 137 -10.93 6.74 -6.47
N ASP A 138 -11.30 6.68 -5.20
CA ASP A 138 -12.32 7.56 -4.61
C ASP A 138 -11.76 8.92 -4.13
N GLY A 139 -10.44 9.08 -4.18
CA GLY A 139 -9.71 10.27 -3.74
C GLY A 139 -9.46 10.33 -2.24
N LEU A 140 -9.64 9.23 -1.53
CA LEU A 140 -9.38 9.03 -0.11
C LEU A 140 -8.43 7.85 0.08
N LEU A 141 -7.71 7.83 1.20
CA LEU A 141 -7.03 6.62 1.66
C LEU A 141 -7.81 6.05 2.83
N SER A 142 -8.52 4.97 2.59
CA SER A 142 -9.10 4.14 3.64
C SER A 142 -8.00 3.58 4.54
N ARG A 143 -8.37 3.08 5.72
CA ARG A 143 -7.39 2.47 6.63
C ARG A 143 -6.62 1.32 5.98
N SER A 144 -7.28 0.49 5.17
CA SER A 144 -6.64 -0.64 4.50
C SER A 144 -5.65 -0.20 3.42
N GLU A 145 -5.93 0.92 2.73
CA GLU A 145 -5.03 1.50 1.73
C GLU A 145 -3.82 2.19 2.40
N TYR A 146 -4.06 2.94 3.48
CA TYR A 146 -2.99 3.50 4.29
C TYR A 146 -2.11 2.41 4.93
N ALA A 147 -2.71 1.32 5.40
CA ALA A 147 -1.97 0.16 5.90
C ALA A 147 -1.07 -0.46 4.82
N ALA A 148 -1.54 -0.51 3.57
CA ALA A 148 -0.71 -0.97 2.45
C ALA A 148 0.48 -0.02 2.19
N PHE A 149 0.25 1.29 2.26
CA PHE A 149 1.32 2.29 2.23
C PHE A 149 2.35 2.08 3.34
N ALA A 150 1.91 1.93 4.59
CA ALA A 150 2.79 1.68 5.73
C ALA A 150 3.62 0.40 5.54
N VAL A 151 3.01 -0.70 5.08
CA VAL A 151 3.75 -1.92 4.77
C VAL A 151 4.81 -1.67 3.69
N ALA A 152 4.46 -0.97 2.60
CA ALA A 152 5.36 -0.69 1.48
C ALA A 152 6.58 0.14 1.91
N THR A 153 6.40 1.08 2.83
CA THR A 153 7.48 1.89 3.41
C THR A 153 8.19 1.19 4.58
N ALA A 154 7.79 -0.05 4.90
CA ALA A 154 8.27 -0.87 6.01
C ALA A 154 8.03 -0.27 7.40
N ASP A 155 6.94 0.48 7.52
CA ASP A 155 6.36 0.93 8.77
C ASP A 155 5.30 -0.08 9.28
N THR A 156 4.77 0.17 10.47
CA THR A 156 3.71 -0.63 11.09
C THR A 156 2.35 -0.06 10.68
N PRO A 157 1.43 -0.87 10.13
CA PRO A 157 0.05 -0.45 9.91
C PRO A 157 -0.61 0.06 11.19
N PRO A 158 -1.40 1.14 11.14
CA PRO A 158 -1.99 1.71 12.33
C PRO A 158 -3.05 0.78 12.95
N ASP A 159 -3.03 0.67 14.27
CA ASP A 159 -4.13 0.10 15.03
C ASP A 159 -5.37 1.03 15.03
N ASP A 160 -6.43 0.62 15.72
CA ASP A 160 -7.69 1.37 15.75
C ASP A 160 -7.51 2.74 16.41
N GLU A 161 -6.72 2.83 17.47
CA GLU A 161 -6.49 4.07 18.22
C GLU A 161 -5.61 5.02 17.41
N GLU A 162 -4.54 4.49 16.81
CA GLU A 162 -3.63 5.23 15.93
C GLU A 162 -4.36 5.78 14.69
N TRP A 163 -5.23 4.98 14.06
CA TRP A 163 -6.01 5.42 12.91
C TRP A 163 -7.02 6.52 13.26
N ASN A 164 -7.71 6.36 14.39
CA ASN A 164 -8.66 7.37 14.88
C ASN A 164 -7.94 8.67 15.23
N LEU A 165 -6.75 8.59 15.83
CA LEU A 165 -5.94 9.78 16.12
C LEU A 165 -5.53 10.48 14.82
N LEU A 166 -4.98 9.72 13.86
CA LEU A 166 -4.52 10.24 12.57
C LEU A 166 -5.63 10.97 11.81
N THR A 167 -6.80 10.34 11.68
CA THR A 167 -7.97 10.91 10.98
C THR A 167 -8.65 12.05 11.75
N SER A 168 -8.40 12.19 13.06
CA SER A 168 -8.86 13.34 13.85
C SER A 168 -7.91 14.55 13.77
N GLN A 169 -6.62 14.30 13.53
CA GLN A 169 -5.56 15.30 13.52
C GLN A 169 -5.36 15.93 12.13
N PHE A 170 -5.54 15.14 11.07
CA PHE A 170 -5.35 15.54 9.69
C PHE A 170 -6.69 15.60 8.94
N ASP A 171 -6.69 16.26 7.78
CA ASP A 171 -7.88 16.39 6.96
C ASP A 171 -8.36 15.02 6.45
N ALA A 172 -9.55 14.62 6.90
CA ALA A 172 -10.16 13.32 6.61
C ALA A 172 -11.64 13.51 6.28
N ARG A 173 -12.18 12.62 5.44
CA ARG A 173 -13.58 12.57 5.05
C ARG A 173 -14.06 11.13 5.16
N ASP A 174 -15.24 10.92 5.72
CA ASP A 174 -15.86 9.59 5.87
C ASP A 174 -14.95 8.56 6.57
N GLY A 175 -14.09 9.02 7.48
CA GLY A 175 -13.15 8.17 8.22
C GLY A 175 -11.90 7.75 7.42
N ALA A 176 -11.67 8.36 6.26
CA ALA A 176 -10.54 8.13 5.37
C ALA A 176 -9.75 9.42 5.12
N LEU A 177 -8.43 9.30 4.94
CA LEU A 177 -7.53 10.44 4.81
C LEU A 177 -7.65 11.09 3.42
N THR A 178 -7.74 12.41 3.34
CA THR A 178 -7.74 13.08 2.03
C THR A 178 -6.31 13.29 1.53
N MET A 179 -6.15 13.54 0.22
CA MET A 179 -4.88 13.98 -0.37
C MET A 179 -4.28 15.19 0.38
N VAL A 180 -5.12 16.16 0.77
CA VAL A 180 -4.68 17.35 1.49
C VAL A 180 -4.18 16.98 2.89
N GLY A 181 -4.89 16.08 3.59
CA GLY A 181 -4.47 15.54 4.88
C GLY A 181 -3.13 14.81 4.78
N PHE A 182 -2.98 13.95 3.77
CA PHE A 182 -1.75 13.19 3.51
C PHE A 182 -0.55 14.11 3.22
N LEU A 183 -0.73 15.14 2.40
CA LEU A 183 0.32 16.13 2.13
C LEU A 183 0.71 16.91 3.38
N PHE A 184 -0.28 17.32 4.19
CA PHE A 184 -0.02 18.08 5.41
C PHE A 184 0.64 17.23 6.49
N MET A 185 0.29 15.95 6.60
CA MET A 185 0.95 14.99 7.48
C MET A 185 2.45 14.91 7.21
N HIS A 186 2.86 14.73 5.95
CA HIS A 186 4.27 14.69 5.56
C HIS A 186 4.96 16.05 5.69
N GLU A 187 4.23 17.16 5.57
CA GLU A 187 4.76 18.50 5.86
C GLU A 187 5.07 18.64 7.36
N CYS A 188 4.16 18.20 8.25
CA CYS A 188 4.42 18.16 9.69
C CYS A 188 5.60 17.26 10.04
N GLU A 189 5.72 16.08 9.43
CA GLU A 189 6.85 15.16 9.62
C GLU A 189 8.18 15.83 9.24
N ALA A 190 8.26 16.40 8.04
CA ALA A 190 9.47 17.03 7.52
C ALA A 190 9.92 18.27 8.33
N PHE A 191 9.00 18.91 9.07
CA PHE A 191 9.27 20.07 9.92
C PHE A 191 9.11 19.76 11.43
N SER A 192 9.12 18.48 11.82
CA SER A 192 8.96 18.05 13.22
C SER A 192 10.11 18.49 14.13
N GLY A 193 11.28 18.82 13.56
CA GLY A 193 12.51 19.10 14.30
C GLY A 193 13.28 17.83 14.70
N ASP A 194 12.81 16.65 14.29
CA ASP A 194 13.57 15.41 14.39
C ASP A 194 14.63 15.34 13.28
N ASP A 195 15.89 15.15 13.68
CA ASP A 195 17.03 15.02 12.77
C ASP A 195 16.92 13.79 11.84
N LEU A 196 16.11 12.80 12.21
CA LEU A 196 15.87 11.59 11.42
C LEU A 196 14.67 11.69 10.47
N ALA A 197 13.78 12.66 10.62
CA ALA A 197 12.55 12.75 9.82
C ALA A 197 12.82 12.81 8.30
N VAL A 198 13.69 13.71 7.85
CA VAL A 198 14.03 13.81 6.41
C VAL A 198 14.77 12.56 5.91
N PRO A 199 15.77 12.00 6.63
CA PRO A 199 16.33 10.68 6.31
C PRO A 199 15.30 9.56 6.16
N ASP A 200 14.32 9.47 7.05
CA ASP A 200 13.31 8.41 7.05
C ASP A 200 12.33 8.56 5.89
N ILE A 201 11.86 9.79 5.61
CA ILE A 201 11.07 10.09 4.40
C ILE A 201 11.82 9.64 3.13
N TRP A 202 13.13 9.87 3.06
CA TRP A 202 13.92 9.40 1.92
C TRP A 202 13.94 7.88 1.80
N GLU A 203 14.01 7.16 2.91
CA GLU A 203 14.02 5.70 2.86
C GLU A 203 12.66 5.12 2.47
N SER A 204 11.57 5.76 2.90
CA SER A 204 10.22 5.48 2.39
C SER A 204 10.14 5.67 0.87
N LEU A 205 10.66 6.79 0.34
CA LEU A 205 10.66 7.05 -1.10
C LEU A 205 11.47 6.02 -1.90
N TYR A 206 12.63 5.61 -1.39
CA TYR A 206 13.44 4.57 -2.04
C TYR A 206 12.73 3.22 -2.10
N ARG A 207 12.01 2.84 -1.04
CA ARG A 207 11.19 1.62 -1.01
C ARG A 207 10.04 1.69 -2.00
N LEU A 208 9.49 2.88 -2.22
CA LEU A 208 8.48 3.15 -3.25
C LEU A 208 9.09 3.35 -4.66
N GLY A 209 10.38 3.05 -4.86
CA GLY A 209 11.03 3.03 -6.17
C GLY A 209 11.43 4.39 -6.73
N TYR A 210 11.36 5.45 -5.92
CA TYR A 210 11.87 6.77 -6.32
C TYR A 210 13.39 6.83 -6.17
N ASP A 211 14.07 7.48 -7.12
CA ASP A 211 15.50 7.76 -7.01
C ASP A 211 15.80 9.07 -6.25
N SER A 212 17.10 9.39 -6.09
CA SER A 212 17.57 10.61 -5.41
C SER A 212 17.12 11.92 -6.09
N SER A 213 16.52 11.83 -7.28
CA SER A 213 15.88 12.93 -7.99
C SER A 213 14.35 12.90 -7.89
N LEU A 214 13.73 12.03 -7.10
CA LEU A 214 12.27 11.85 -7.05
C LEU A 214 11.66 11.43 -8.40
N GLN A 215 12.40 10.66 -9.20
CA GLN A 215 11.84 10.00 -10.40
C GLN A 215 11.57 8.54 -10.07
N LEU A 216 10.39 8.06 -10.47
CA LEU A 216 10.00 6.67 -10.30
C LEU A 216 10.74 5.81 -11.33
N GLN A 217 11.53 4.85 -10.85
CA GLN A 217 12.31 3.96 -11.71
C GLN A 217 11.42 2.78 -12.13
N HIS A 218 10.76 2.89 -13.28
CA HIS A 218 9.97 1.80 -13.86
C HIS A 218 10.85 0.70 -14.48
N VAL A 219 10.29 -0.53 -14.55
CA VAL A 219 10.75 -1.63 -15.41
C VAL A 219 9.80 -1.82 -16.58
#